data_AF-A0A818MKE2-F1
#
_entry.id   AF-A0A818MKE2-F1
#
_cell.length_a   1.000
_cell.length_b   1.000
_cell.length_c   1.000
_cell.angle_alpha   90.00
_cell.angle_beta   90.00
_cell.angle_gamma   90.00
#
_symmetry.space_group_name_H-M   'P 1'
#
loop_
_entity.id
_entity.type
_entity.pdbx_description
1 polymer ?
#
loop_
_entity_poly.entity_id
_entity_poly.type
_entity_poly.pdbx_seq_one_letter_code
_entity_poly.pdbx_strand_id
1 'polypeptide(L)'
;MDLQYNRDANIVFANQWDKEWVIKQFQQTIKNGNGADGYDLMVVILPNINSHGHHTASGLLALEAIDRLQRMKSVNIRIPTIIGGSQFALTESPTYPENPLAEILTNMTAFEFRFHLTWKLSESSIVDYRTIRLWTAAEHKSQGSLINGLLSGYDLDVEQYFYFAINERNGDKERLPMIQNLFAQLFEIHQSNNTK
;
A
#
# COMPACT_ATOMS: atom_id res chain seq x y z
N MET A 1 19.75 -1.55 -6.24
CA MET A 1 20.27 -0.17 -6.12
C MET A 1 19.69 0.57 -7.29
N ASP A 2 18.97 1.68 -7.09
CA ASP A 2 18.38 2.45 -8.19
C ASP A 2 19.51 3.09 -9.01
N LEU A 3 19.79 2.55 -10.19
CA LEU A 3 20.88 3.00 -11.04
C LEU A 3 20.49 4.20 -11.91
N GLN A 4 19.18 4.42 -12.12
CA GLN A 4 18.66 5.53 -12.94
C GLN A 4 17.14 5.68 -12.75
N TYR A 5 16.68 6.92 -12.60
CA TYR A 5 15.26 7.22 -12.60
C TYR A 5 14.61 6.82 -13.94
N ASN A 6 13.72 5.83 -13.88
CA ASN A 6 12.88 5.40 -15.00
C ASN A 6 11.46 5.10 -14.47
N ARG A 7 10.43 5.12 -15.31
CA ARG A 7 9.05 4.73 -14.96
C ARG A 7 8.72 3.28 -15.35
N ASP A 8 9.53 2.67 -16.20
CA ASP A 8 9.34 1.30 -16.68
C ASP A 8 9.82 0.28 -15.63
N ALA A 9 8.86 -0.45 -15.06
CA ALA A 9 9.13 -1.53 -14.11
C ALA A 9 9.93 -2.69 -14.74
N ASN A 10 9.82 -2.89 -16.06
CA ASN A 10 10.53 -3.98 -16.76
C ASN A 10 12.04 -3.79 -16.71
N ILE A 11 12.53 -2.54 -16.69
CA ILE A 11 13.96 -2.26 -16.54
C ILE A 11 14.46 -2.70 -15.16
N VAL A 12 13.63 -2.51 -14.12
CA VAL A 12 13.96 -2.97 -12.76
C VAL A 12 14.04 -4.49 -12.72
N PHE A 13 13.06 -5.18 -13.31
CA PHE A 13 13.03 -6.64 -13.39
C PHE A 13 14.17 -7.23 -14.22
N ALA A 14 14.54 -6.59 -15.32
CA ALA A 14 15.55 -7.11 -16.22
C ALA A 14 16.98 -6.91 -15.71
N ASN A 15 17.26 -5.78 -15.05
CA ASN A 15 18.63 -5.32 -14.85
C ASN A 15 19.03 -5.11 -13.40
N GLN A 16 18.09 -5.09 -12.46
CA GLN A 16 18.37 -4.65 -11.09
C GLN A 16 17.99 -5.66 -10.02
N TRP A 17 16.83 -6.31 -10.16
CA TRP A 17 16.29 -7.22 -9.16
C TRP A 17 16.13 -8.63 -9.71
N ASP A 18 16.55 -9.64 -8.93
CA ASP A 18 16.15 -11.01 -9.17
C ASP A 18 14.68 -11.19 -8.75
N LYS A 19 13.80 -11.14 -9.75
CA LYS A 19 12.35 -11.25 -9.58
C LYS A 19 11.94 -12.50 -8.78
N GLU A 20 12.50 -13.66 -9.11
CA GLU A 20 12.12 -14.92 -8.47
C GLU A 20 12.59 -14.97 -7.02
N TRP A 21 13.79 -14.47 -6.75
CA TRP A 21 14.30 -14.34 -5.39
C TRP A 21 13.42 -13.40 -4.55
N VAL A 22 13.06 -12.22 -5.07
CA VAL A 22 12.21 -11.25 -4.35
C VAL A 22 10.81 -11.82 -4.07
N ILE A 23 10.18 -12.46 -5.06
CA ILE A 23 8.88 -13.12 -4.88
C ILE A 23 8.98 -14.21 -3.80
N LYS A 24 10.05 -15.01 -3.81
CA LYS A 24 10.28 -16.02 -2.79
C LYS A 24 10.42 -15.40 -1.40
N GLN A 25 11.08 -14.24 -1.28
CA GLN A 25 11.16 -13.51 -0.01
C GLN A 25 9.78 -13.04 0.47
N PHE A 26 8.96 -12.44 -0.39
CA PHE A 26 7.57 -12.07 -0.03
C PHE A 26 6.77 -13.29 0.44
N GLN A 27 6.84 -14.40 -0.31
CA GLN A 27 6.14 -15.62 0.05
C GLN A 27 6.62 -16.21 1.38
N GLN A 28 7.93 -16.14 1.67
CA GLN A 28 8.48 -16.58 2.95
C GLN A 28 8.02 -15.69 4.10
N THR A 29 8.03 -14.37 3.92
CA THR A 29 7.53 -13.41 4.91
C THR A 29 6.05 -13.63 5.20
N ILE A 30 5.22 -13.83 4.17
CA ILE A 30 3.78 -14.11 4.34
C ILE A 30 3.57 -15.45 5.07
N LYS A 31 4.29 -16.50 4.67
CA LYS A 31 4.20 -17.85 5.28
C LYS A 31 4.63 -17.88 6.73
N ASN A 32 5.70 -17.16 7.05
CA ASN A 32 6.34 -17.16 8.36
C ASN A 32 5.88 -15.99 9.23
N GLY A 33 4.89 -15.21 8.76
CA GLY A 33 4.48 -13.95 9.36
C GLY A 33 3.85 -14.13 10.74
N ASN A 34 4.26 -13.28 11.68
CA ASN A 34 3.68 -13.04 13.01
C ASN A 34 3.14 -14.26 13.80
N GLY A 35 3.80 -15.43 13.71
CA GLY A 35 3.42 -16.63 14.45
C GLY A 35 2.24 -17.38 13.81
N ALA A 36 1.34 -17.93 14.64
CA ALA A 36 0.25 -18.79 14.17
C ALA A 36 -0.83 -18.05 13.34
N ASP A 37 -0.89 -16.72 13.46
CA ASP A 37 -2.03 -15.92 12.98
C ASP A 37 -1.79 -15.26 11.62
N GLY A 38 -0.55 -15.30 11.09
CA GLY A 38 -0.18 -14.67 9.82
C GLY A 38 -0.35 -13.15 9.82
N TYR A 39 -0.33 -12.55 8.62
CA TYR A 39 -0.69 -11.14 8.43
C TYR A 39 -2.14 -11.03 7.93
N ASP A 40 -2.92 -10.09 8.48
CA ASP A 40 -4.27 -9.76 8.00
C ASP A 40 -4.24 -8.88 6.75
N LEU A 41 -3.28 -7.95 6.69
CA LEU A 41 -3.20 -6.87 5.72
C LEU A 41 -1.78 -6.71 5.19
N MET A 42 -1.67 -6.50 3.88
CA MET A 42 -0.45 -6.09 3.19
C MET A 42 -0.72 -4.77 2.47
N VAL A 43 0.01 -3.73 2.83
CA VAL A 43 -0.05 -2.42 2.15
C VAL A 43 1.15 -2.32 1.21
N VAL A 44 0.90 -2.01 -0.06
CA VAL A 44 1.94 -1.81 -1.06
C VAL A 44 1.81 -0.44 -1.71
N ILE A 45 2.87 0.05 -2.34
CA ILE A 45 2.75 1.20 -3.22
C ILE A 45 1.90 0.78 -4.41
N LEU A 46 0.84 1.55 -4.68
CA LEU A 46 -0.06 1.34 -5.80
C LEU A 46 0.72 1.40 -7.13
N PRO A 47 0.72 0.32 -7.94
CA PRO A 47 1.29 0.37 -9.29
C PRO A 47 0.56 1.42 -10.13
N ASN A 48 1.32 2.36 -10.70
CA ASN A 48 0.80 3.43 -11.55
C ASN A 48 1.79 3.67 -12.71
N ILE A 49 1.28 3.93 -13.92
CA ILE A 49 2.13 4.20 -15.09
C ILE A 49 2.98 5.47 -14.93
N ASN A 50 2.55 6.39 -14.06
CA ASN A 50 3.23 7.63 -13.77
C ASN A 50 4.23 7.52 -12.61
N SER A 51 4.20 6.43 -11.83
CA SER A 51 5.15 6.23 -10.73
C SER A 51 6.52 5.78 -11.22
N HIS A 52 7.53 6.05 -10.40
CA HIS A 52 8.88 5.55 -10.63
C HIS A 52 8.88 4.01 -10.68
N GLY A 53 9.63 3.44 -11.62
CA GLY A 53 9.60 2.02 -11.97
C GLY A 53 9.89 1.10 -10.80
N HIS A 54 10.72 1.50 -9.82
CA HIS A 54 10.95 0.72 -8.60
C HIS A 54 9.71 0.62 -7.71
N HIS A 55 8.92 1.70 -7.61
CA HIS A 55 7.68 1.70 -6.85
C HIS A 55 6.66 0.77 -7.50
N THR A 56 6.48 0.91 -8.82
CA THR A 56 5.61 0.05 -9.63
C THR A 56 6.06 -1.42 -9.51
N ALA A 57 7.36 -1.69 -9.70
CA ALA A 57 7.94 -3.02 -9.61
C ALA A 57 7.68 -3.69 -8.26
N SER A 58 7.87 -2.96 -7.15
CA SER A 58 7.61 -3.48 -5.80
C SER A 58 6.15 -3.93 -5.62
N GLY A 59 5.18 -3.09 -6.01
CA GLY A 59 3.76 -3.42 -5.93
C GLY A 59 3.38 -4.62 -6.80
N LEU A 60 3.91 -4.70 -8.02
CA LEU A 60 3.66 -5.82 -8.94
C LEU A 60 4.23 -7.15 -8.42
N LEU A 61 5.43 -7.14 -7.82
CA LEU A 61 6.03 -8.36 -7.25
C LEU A 61 5.26 -8.86 -6.03
N ALA A 62 4.74 -7.96 -5.21
CA ALA A 62 3.88 -8.31 -4.08
C ALA A 62 2.56 -8.94 -4.55
N LEU A 63 1.90 -8.34 -5.56
CA LEU A 63 0.68 -8.89 -6.17
C LEU A 63 0.93 -10.27 -6.77
N GLU A 64 2.06 -10.47 -7.45
CA GLU A 64 2.43 -11.78 -8.00
C GLU A 64 2.71 -12.82 -6.90
N ALA A 65 3.32 -12.41 -5.78
CA ALA A 65 3.50 -13.30 -4.64
C ALA A 65 2.17 -13.77 -4.06
N ILE A 66 1.19 -12.86 -3.90
CA ILE A 66 -0.17 -13.19 -3.48
C ILE A 66 -0.85 -14.14 -4.46
N ASP A 67 -0.80 -13.84 -5.77
CA ASP A 67 -1.39 -14.68 -6.83
C ASP A 67 -0.84 -16.12 -6.77
N ARG A 68 0.49 -16.25 -6.67
CA ARG A 68 1.14 -17.56 -6.58
C ARG A 68 0.71 -18.31 -5.31
N LEU A 69 0.60 -17.64 -4.17
CA LEU A 69 0.13 -18.26 -2.93
C LEU A 69 -1.34 -18.70 -3.03
N GLN A 70 -2.22 -17.87 -3.60
CA GLN A 70 -3.63 -18.19 -3.78
C GLN A 70 -3.85 -19.42 -4.67
N ARG A 71 -2.99 -19.61 -5.68
CA ARG A 71 -3.01 -20.81 -6.55
C ARG A 71 -2.48 -22.07 -5.87
N MET A 72 -1.69 -21.94 -4.79
CA MET A 72 -1.19 -23.07 -4.02
C MET A 72 -2.26 -23.59 -3.05
N LYS A 73 -3.19 -24.42 -3.57
CA LYS A 73 -4.29 -25.04 -2.79
C LYS A 73 -3.85 -25.90 -1.59
N SER A 74 -2.57 -26.27 -1.52
CA SER A 74 -2.05 -27.26 -0.57
C SER A 74 -1.54 -26.67 0.74
N VAL A 75 -1.57 -25.34 0.92
CA VAL A 75 -0.99 -24.73 2.12
C VAL A 75 -2.05 -24.01 2.93
N ASN A 76 -2.19 -24.41 4.19
CA ASN A 76 -3.00 -23.71 5.18
C ASN A 76 -2.28 -22.43 5.63
N ILE A 77 -2.08 -21.49 4.69
CA ILE A 77 -1.49 -20.17 4.96
C ILE A 77 -2.61 -19.16 4.97
N ARG A 78 -2.62 -18.30 5.98
CA ARG A 78 -3.40 -17.08 5.94
C ARG A 78 -2.78 -16.09 4.95
N ILE A 79 -3.41 -15.92 3.79
CA ILE A 79 -2.98 -14.95 2.78
C ILE A 79 -3.56 -13.58 3.14
N PRO A 80 -2.75 -12.54 3.37
CA PRO A 80 -3.25 -11.22 3.74
C PRO A 80 -4.12 -10.63 2.63
N THR A 81 -5.04 -9.75 3.02
CA THR A 81 -5.68 -8.82 2.09
C THR A 81 -4.66 -7.80 1.63
N ILE A 82 -4.49 -7.62 0.32
CA ILE A 82 -3.53 -6.66 -0.23
C ILE A 82 -4.25 -5.38 -0.69
N ILE A 83 -3.75 -4.21 -0.29
CA ILE A 83 -4.26 -2.90 -0.73
C ILE A 83 -3.11 -2.01 -1.23
N GLY A 84 -3.41 -1.13 -2.17
CA GLY A 84 -2.44 -0.21 -2.79
C GLY A 84 -2.59 1.20 -2.24
N GLY A 85 -1.56 1.74 -1.61
CA GLY A 85 -1.50 3.15 -1.20
C GLY A 85 -0.96 4.03 -2.33
N SER A 86 -1.66 5.12 -2.63
CA SER A 86 -1.18 6.13 -3.57
C SER A 86 -0.30 7.16 -2.86
N GLN A 87 0.82 7.52 -3.50
CA GLN A 87 1.72 8.56 -3.01
C GLN A 87 1.12 9.98 -3.13
N PHE A 88 0.12 10.13 -4.00
CA PHE A 88 -0.53 11.40 -4.30
C PHE A 88 -2.05 11.20 -4.31
N ALA A 89 -2.80 12.26 -4.01
CA ALA A 89 -4.24 12.23 -4.22
C ALA A 89 -4.54 12.07 -5.72
N LEU A 90 -5.25 11.01 -6.06
CA LEU A 90 -5.74 10.75 -7.41
C LEU A 90 -7.16 11.28 -7.54
N THR A 91 -7.41 11.98 -8.65
CA THR A 91 -8.74 12.45 -9.04
C THR A 91 -9.51 11.41 -9.85
N GLU A 92 -8.81 10.42 -10.37
CA GLU A 92 -9.34 9.34 -11.21
C GLU A 92 -8.96 7.99 -10.63
N SER A 93 -9.71 6.94 -11.01
CA SER A 93 -9.37 5.58 -10.62
C SER A 93 -8.04 5.18 -11.25
N PRO A 94 -7.05 4.73 -10.46
CA PRO A 94 -5.76 4.32 -11.00
C PRO A 94 -5.94 3.08 -11.88
N THR A 95 -5.19 3.06 -12.99
CA THR A 95 -5.14 1.89 -13.88
C THR A 95 -3.70 1.55 -14.20
N TYR A 96 -3.44 0.25 -14.35
CA TYR A 96 -2.15 -0.27 -14.81
C TYR A 96 -2.39 -1.41 -15.82
N PRO A 97 -2.73 -1.08 -17.08
CA PRO A 97 -3.21 -2.05 -18.05
C PRO A 97 -2.17 -3.10 -18.46
N GLU A 98 -0.88 -2.82 -18.23
CA GLU A 98 0.21 -3.75 -18.55
C GLU A 98 0.24 -4.99 -17.65
N ASN A 99 -0.44 -4.96 -16.50
CA ASN A 99 -0.52 -6.12 -15.61
C ASN A 99 -1.90 -6.26 -14.94
N PRO A 100 -2.69 -7.29 -15.29
CA PRO A 100 -4.04 -7.48 -14.74
C PRO A 100 -4.05 -7.82 -13.24
N LEU A 101 -2.92 -8.16 -12.62
CA LEU A 101 -2.86 -8.32 -11.17
C LEU A 101 -3.05 -7.00 -10.43
N ALA A 102 -2.75 -5.87 -11.07
CA ALA A 102 -2.90 -4.53 -10.50
C ALA A 102 -4.32 -3.94 -10.67
N GLU A 103 -5.27 -4.73 -11.16
CA GLU A 103 -6.67 -4.32 -11.28
C GLU A 103 -7.26 -3.95 -9.92
N ILE A 104 -7.85 -2.76 -9.83
CA ILE A 104 -8.59 -2.27 -8.66
C ILE A 104 -10.05 -2.65 -8.82
N LEU A 105 -10.70 -3.01 -7.71
CA LEU A 105 -12.13 -3.27 -7.69
C LEU A 105 -12.91 -1.97 -7.98
N THR A 106 -13.51 -1.88 -9.17
CA THR A 106 -14.08 -0.65 -9.75
C THR A 106 -15.43 -0.24 -9.17
N ASN A 107 -16.11 -1.12 -8.43
CA ASN A 107 -17.38 -0.81 -7.75
C ASN A 107 -17.20 -0.05 -6.43
N MET A 108 -15.97 0.40 -6.14
CA MET A 108 -15.64 1.16 -4.95
C MET A 108 -15.49 2.63 -5.31
N THR A 109 -16.04 3.51 -4.48
CA THR A 109 -15.73 4.94 -4.62
C THR A 109 -14.28 5.17 -4.20
N ALA A 110 -13.53 6.01 -4.93
CA ALA A 110 -12.16 6.42 -4.56
C ALA A 110 -12.07 7.21 -3.22
N PHE A 111 -13.17 7.27 -2.50
CA PHE A 111 -13.35 7.93 -1.21
C PHE A 111 -13.44 6.94 -0.05
N GLU A 112 -13.64 5.65 -0.30
CA GLU A 112 -13.91 4.65 0.75
C GLU A 112 -12.71 4.43 1.68
N PHE A 113 -11.48 4.41 1.17
CA PHE A 113 -10.28 4.15 1.98
C PHE A 113 -9.33 5.33 1.96
N ARG A 114 -9.49 6.21 2.95
CA ARG A 114 -8.68 7.41 3.15
C ARG A 114 -8.10 7.46 4.54
N PHE A 115 -6.86 7.93 4.61
CA PHE A 115 -6.18 8.17 5.87
C PHE A 115 -5.73 9.63 5.92
N HIS A 116 -6.18 10.38 6.93
CA HIS A 116 -5.80 11.78 7.05
C HIS A 116 -4.52 11.90 7.87
N LEU A 117 -3.46 12.43 7.27
CA LEU A 117 -2.20 12.66 7.97
C LEU A 117 -2.31 13.74 9.06
N THR A 118 -3.37 14.55 9.04
CA THR A 118 -3.67 15.56 10.06
C THR A 118 -4.32 14.97 11.32
N TRP A 119 -4.69 13.70 11.30
CA TRP A 119 -5.19 13.01 12.49
C TRP A 119 -4.14 12.97 13.60
N LYS A 120 -4.55 13.32 14.82
CA LYS A 120 -3.65 13.37 15.99
C LYS A 120 -3.24 11.96 16.41
N LEU A 121 -2.00 11.81 16.89
CA LEU A 121 -1.50 10.50 17.35
C LEU A 121 -2.20 9.98 18.62
N SER A 122 -2.81 10.87 19.39
CA SER A 122 -3.68 10.57 20.53
C SER A 122 -4.59 11.77 20.83
N GLU A 123 -5.60 11.59 21.68
CA GLU A 123 -6.53 12.68 22.09
C GLU A 123 -5.81 13.93 22.62
N SER A 124 -4.74 13.77 23.39
CA SER A 124 -3.97 14.86 23.97
C SER A 124 -2.74 15.28 23.15
N SER A 125 -2.55 14.68 21.97
CA SER A 125 -1.35 14.92 21.17
C SER A 125 -1.41 16.27 20.47
N ILE A 126 -0.34 17.05 20.61
CA ILE A 126 -0.14 18.26 19.79
C ILE A 126 0.34 17.91 18.38
N VAL A 127 0.90 16.71 18.17
CA VAL A 127 1.43 16.21 16.89
C VAL A 127 0.44 15.27 16.18
N ASP A 128 0.59 15.18 14.86
CA ASP A 128 -0.19 14.32 13.96
C ASP A 128 0.71 13.40 13.12
N TYR A 129 0.10 12.57 12.27
CA TYR A 129 0.84 11.60 11.45
C TYR A 129 1.83 12.24 10.46
N ARG A 130 1.71 13.54 10.13
CA ARG A 130 2.74 14.24 9.34
C ARG A 130 4.07 14.27 10.08
N THR A 131 4.06 14.28 11.41
CA THR A 131 5.28 14.21 12.23
C THR A 131 6.00 12.87 12.06
N ILE A 132 5.27 11.75 12.05
CA ILE A 132 5.86 10.42 11.81
C ILE A 132 6.48 10.36 10.41
N ARG A 133 5.79 10.89 9.41
CA ARG A 133 6.29 10.94 8.03
C ARG A 133 7.56 11.79 7.93
N LEU A 134 7.62 12.93 8.62
CA LEU A 134 8.80 13.78 8.67
C LEU A 134 9.99 13.08 9.34
N TRP A 135 9.79 12.41 10.47
CA TRP A 135 10.85 11.68 11.16
C TRP A 135 11.41 10.54 10.31
N THR A 136 10.53 9.74 9.70
CA THR A 136 10.92 8.65 8.80
C THR A 136 11.72 9.19 7.60
N ALA A 137 11.29 10.32 7.02
CA ALA A 137 12.02 10.95 5.93
C ALA A 137 13.39 11.49 6.38
N ALA A 138 13.49 12.03 7.59
CA ALA A 138 14.73 12.60 8.13
C ALA A 138 15.82 11.55 8.37
N GLU A 139 15.47 10.29 8.63
CA GLU A 139 16.43 9.19 8.75
C GLU A 139 17.15 8.89 7.43
N HIS A 140 16.52 9.21 6.29
CA HIS A 140 17.07 8.95 4.97
C HIS A 140 17.42 10.24 4.26
N LYS A 141 18.68 10.72 4.40
CA LYS A 141 19.18 11.98 3.81
C LYS A 141 18.94 12.11 2.29
N SER A 142 18.81 11.00 1.57
CA SER A 142 18.45 10.97 0.15
C SER A 142 17.00 11.42 -0.13
N GLN A 143 16.15 11.54 0.88
CA GLN A 143 14.75 11.95 0.82
C GLN A 143 14.57 13.46 1.10
N GLY A 144 15.61 14.28 0.92
CA GLY A 144 15.53 15.72 1.15
C GLY A 144 14.42 16.43 0.36
N SER A 145 14.07 15.93 -0.83
CA SER A 145 12.93 16.43 -1.61
C SER A 145 11.58 16.16 -0.95
N LEU A 146 11.40 14.99 -0.33
CA LEU A 146 10.21 14.63 0.45
C LEU A 146 10.09 15.54 1.67
N ILE A 147 11.18 15.79 2.40
CA ILE A 147 11.21 16.70 3.53
C ILE A 147 10.82 18.13 3.09
N ASN A 148 11.37 18.61 1.98
CA ASN A 148 11.03 19.93 1.44
C ASN A 148 9.54 20.02 1.06
N GLY A 149 8.97 18.97 0.46
CA GLY A 149 7.54 18.88 0.15
C GLY A 149 6.66 18.95 1.39
N LEU A 150 7.03 18.21 2.45
CA LEU A 150 6.29 18.21 3.72
C LEU A 150 6.33 19.57 4.42
N LEU A 151 7.49 20.23 4.41
CA LEU A 151 7.66 21.54 5.06
C LEU A 151 7.04 22.70 4.25
N SER A 152 6.91 22.56 2.92
CA SER A 152 6.31 23.59 2.06
C SER A 152 4.78 23.53 1.99
N GLY A 153 4.14 22.58 2.67
CA GLY A 153 2.69 22.48 2.73
C GLY A 153 2.06 21.91 1.46
N TYR A 154 2.76 21.02 0.73
CA TYR A 154 2.12 20.24 -0.33
C TYR A 154 0.89 19.52 0.25
N ASP A 155 -0.28 19.67 -0.40
CA ASP A 155 -1.57 19.05 -0.10
C ASP A 155 -1.49 17.51 -0.15
N LEU A 156 -0.85 16.93 0.87
CA LEU A 156 -0.74 15.50 1.11
C LEU A 156 -1.42 15.13 2.43
N ASP A 157 -2.40 15.92 2.86
CA ASP A 157 -3.12 15.70 4.10
C ASP A 157 -3.95 14.40 4.07
N VAL A 158 -4.17 13.82 2.89
CA VAL A 158 -4.95 12.60 2.70
C VAL A 158 -4.19 11.59 1.85
N GLU A 159 -3.95 10.42 2.42
CA GLU A 159 -3.53 9.23 1.68
C GLU A 159 -4.77 8.47 1.20
N GLN A 160 -4.69 7.95 -0.02
CA GLN A 160 -5.75 7.15 -0.63
C GLN A 160 -5.27 5.72 -0.81
N TYR A 161 -6.16 4.78 -0.49
CA TYR A 161 -5.91 3.35 -0.61
C TYR A 161 -6.92 2.71 -1.55
N PHE A 162 -6.46 1.71 -2.29
CA PHE A 162 -7.24 1.05 -3.33
C PHE A 162 -7.23 -0.46 -3.10
N TYR A 163 -8.41 -1.06 -3.24
CA TYR A 163 -8.60 -2.49 -3.06
C TYR A 163 -8.34 -3.24 -4.36
N PHE A 164 -7.41 -4.19 -4.35
CA PHE A 164 -7.12 -4.98 -5.54
C PHE A 164 -8.17 -6.07 -5.77
N ALA A 165 -8.59 -6.26 -7.02
CA ALA A 165 -9.54 -7.30 -7.42
C ALA A 165 -9.01 -8.72 -7.15
N ILE A 166 -7.68 -8.89 -7.04
CA ILE A 166 -7.05 -10.16 -6.68
C ILE A 166 -7.52 -10.71 -5.32
N ASN A 167 -7.95 -9.85 -4.41
CA ASN A 167 -8.45 -10.28 -3.10
C ASN A 167 -9.71 -11.16 -3.22
N GLU A 168 -10.51 -10.97 -4.27
CA GLU A 168 -11.80 -11.66 -4.47
C GLU A 168 -11.68 -12.99 -5.22
N ARG A 169 -10.51 -13.29 -5.83
CA ARG A 169 -10.36 -14.45 -6.73
C ARG A 169 -10.62 -15.81 -6.08
N ASN A 170 -10.48 -15.91 -4.77
CA ASN A 170 -10.72 -17.13 -4.01
C ASN A 170 -12.14 -17.19 -3.39
N GLY A 171 -13.00 -16.22 -3.67
CA GLY A 171 -14.37 -16.17 -3.15
C GLY A 171 -14.48 -15.84 -1.66
N ASP A 172 -13.41 -15.31 -1.06
CA ASP A 172 -13.38 -14.88 0.34
C ASP A 172 -14.08 -13.52 0.49
N LYS A 173 -15.37 -13.59 0.85
CA LYS A 173 -16.26 -12.42 0.94
C LYS A 173 -16.02 -11.55 2.17
N GLU A 174 -15.16 -11.97 3.10
CA GLU A 174 -14.93 -11.25 4.36
C GLU A 174 -13.84 -10.16 4.24
N ARG A 175 -13.00 -10.24 3.21
CA ARG A 175 -11.84 -9.34 3.04
C ARG A 175 -12.23 -7.89 2.82
N LEU A 176 -13.19 -7.64 1.93
CA LEU A 176 -13.65 -6.28 1.65
C LEU A 176 -14.35 -5.65 2.88
N PRO A 177 -15.32 -6.33 3.55
CA PRO A 177 -15.90 -5.85 4.81
C PRO A 177 -14.86 -5.59 5.90
N MET A 178 -13.83 -6.43 6.02
CA MET A 178 -12.74 -6.22 6.98
C MET A 178 -12.02 -4.89 6.75
N ILE A 179 -11.67 -4.57 5.49
CA ILE A 179 -11.01 -3.29 5.17
C ILE A 179 -11.97 -2.12 5.35
N GLN A 180 -13.24 -2.24 4.97
CA GLN A 180 -14.25 -1.22 5.21
C GLN A 180 -14.40 -0.90 6.70
N ASN A 181 -14.48 -1.93 7.53
CA ASN A 181 -14.56 -1.78 8.98
C ASN A 181 -13.29 -1.13 9.57
N LEU A 182 -12.11 -1.50 9.08
CA LEU A 182 -10.85 -0.87 9.50
C LEU A 182 -10.85 0.64 9.24
N PHE A 183 -11.18 1.08 8.02
CA PHE A 183 -11.20 2.50 7.69
C PHE A 183 -12.33 3.26 8.39
N ALA A 184 -13.49 2.62 8.62
CA ALA A 184 -14.57 3.20 9.41
C ALA A 184 -14.14 3.45 10.86
N GLN A 185 -13.50 2.47 11.51
CA GLN A 185 -12.98 2.61 12.87
C GLN A 185 -11.92 3.72 12.96
N LEU A 186 -10.99 3.79 12.00
CA LEU A 186 -10.00 4.86 11.94
C LEU A 186 -10.68 6.24 11.86
N PHE A 187 -11.71 6.38 11.03
CA PHE A 187 -12.47 7.62 10.93
C PHE A 187 -13.22 7.96 12.23
N GLU A 188 -13.91 7.00 12.84
CA GLU A 188 -14.65 7.18 14.09
C GLU A 188 -13.75 7.63 15.24
N ILE A 189 -12.60 6.96 15.42
CA ILE A 189 -11.59 7.29 16.44
C ILE A 189 -11.16 8.75 16.33
N HIS A 190 -11.04 9.29 15.11
CA HIS A 190 -10.58 10.66 14.91
C HIS A 190 -11.69 11.71 14.85
N GLN A 191 -12.96 11.32 14.69
CA GLN A 191 -14.10 12.24 14.82
C GLN A 191 -14.52 12.46 16.28
N SER A 192 -14.49 11.42 17.12
CA SER A 192 -14.78 11.54 18.55
C SER A 192 -13.82 12.48 19.28
N ASN A 193 -12.61 12.64 18.74
CA ASN A 193 -11.54 13.42 19.35
C ASN A 193 -11.60 14.92 18.98
N ASN A 194 -12.40 15.29 17.97
CA ASN A 194 -12.57 16.68 17.53
C ASN A 194 -13.82 17.37 18.11
N THR A 195 -14.62 16.66 18.92
CA THR A 195 -15.92 17.13 19.44
C THR A 195 -15.96 17.30 20.97
N LYS A 196 -14.82 17.18 21.65
CA LYS A 196 -14.64 17.47 23.09
C LYS A 196 -13.67 18.63 23.27
#